data_AF-A0A183E8U9-F1
#
_entry.id   AF-A0A183E8U9-F1
#
_cell.length_a   1.000
_cell.length_b   1.000
_cell.length_c   1.000
_cell.angle_alpha   90.00
_cell.angle_beta   90.00
_cell.angle_gamma   90.00
#
_symmetry.space_group_name_H-M   'P 1'
#
loop_
_entity.id
_entity.type
_entity.pdbx_description
1 polymer ?
#
loop_
_entity_poly.entity_id
_entity_poly.type
_entity_poly.pdbx_seq_one_letter_code
_entity_poly.pdbx_strand_id
1 'polypeptide(L)'
;MSKERVLEAIRQKKEAIMRLRSQPWSMRRKRRALKVARRYLKRQQSKVSRWHLYKVELVRRWTTFGRWCSNMKIYLIPWEAKIKMIESELEFWLADSRGDPERLNRTYDIKVMKEKDVPRADELNTVLDFKGYFEYSLLFYGYYSSETYFGDTVQYSVPVAYFTVNLFILGYSFFVILRK
;
A
#
# COMPACT_ATOMS: atom_id res chain seq x y z
N MET A 1 4.45 -21.00 -29.35
CA MET A 1 3.39 -21.46 -30.28
C MET A 1 2.43 -20.31 -30.51
N SER A 2 2.23 -19.87 -31.75
CA SER A 2 1.25 -18.81 -32.07
C SER A 2 -0.18 -19.29 -31.79
N LYS A 3 -1.08 -18.38 -31.37
CA LYS A 3 -2.49 -18.70 -31.04
C LYS A 3 -3.21 -19.36 -32.22
N GLU A 4 -2.88 -18.96 -33.44
CA GLU A 4 -3.44 -19.45 -34.70
C GLU A 4 -3.19 -20.95 -34.89
N ARG A 5 -1.95 -21.41 -34.68
CA ARG A 5 -1.60 -22.85 -34.79
C ARG A 5 -2.41 -23.71 -33.82
N VAL A 6 -2.72 -23.19 -32.62
CA VAL A 6 -3.53 -23.91 -31.62
C VAL A 6 -5.00 -23.97 -32.03
N LEU A 7 -5.55 -22.88 -32.57
CA LEU A 7 -6.92 -22.82 -33.08
C LEU A 7 -7.11 -23.74 -34.30
N GLU A 8 -6.14 -23.75 -35.20
CA GLU A 8 -6.17 -24.59 -36.40
C GLU A 8 -6.07 -26.08 -36.04
N ALA A 9 -5.21 -26.45 -35.09
CA ALA A 9 -5.15 -27.80 -34.55
C ALA A 9 -6.47 -28.22 -33.85
N ILE A 10 -7.16 -27.30 -33.17
CA ILE A 10 -8.50 -27.54 -32.60
C ILE A 10 -9.52 -27.80 -33.70
N ARG A 11 -9.50 -26.98 -34.77
CA ARG A 11 -10.43 -27.08 -35.91
C ARG A 11 -10.27 -28.42 -36.63
N GLN A 12 -9.04 -28.79 -36.99
CA GLN A 12 -8.73 -30.07 -37.63
C GLN A 12 -9.20 -31.27 -36.78
N LYS A 13 -9.03 -31.22 -35.45
CA LYS A 13 -9.50 -32.30 -34.56
C LYS A 13 -11.02 -32.35 -34.42
N LYS A 14 -11.72 -31.21 -34.46
CA LYS A 14 -13.20 -31.17 -34.49
C LYS A 14 -13.74 -31.75 -35.80
N GLU A 15 -13.14 -31.41 -36.93
CA GLU A 15 -13.49 -31.97 -38.24
C GLU A 15 -13.23 -33.48 -38.30
N ALA A 16 -12.10 -33.95 -37.76
CA ALA A 16 -11.82 -35.38 -37.63
C ALA A 16 -12.87 -36.11 -36.77
N ILE A 17 -13.37 -35.50 -35.69
CA ILE A 17 -14.46 -36.07 -34.87
C ILE A 17 -15.78 -36.14 -35.68
N MET A 18 -16.09 -35.11 -36.48
CA MET A 18 -17.26 -35.15 -37.36
C MET A 18 -17.16 -36.28 -38.39
N ARG A 19 -16.00 -36.45 -39.03
CA ARG A 19 -15.73 -37.54 -39.97
C ARG A 19 -15.77 -38.93 -39.31
N LEU A 20 -15.29 -39.05 -38.07
CA LEU A 20 -15.34 -40.31 -37.31
C LEU A 20 -16.78 -40.81 -37.10
N ARG A 21 -17.77 -39.89 -37.10
CA ARG A 21 -19.18 -40.23 -36.89
C ARG A 21 -19.75 -41.04 -38.06
N SER A 22 -19.41 -40.68 -39.30
CA SER A 22 -19.90 -41.32 -40.54
C SER A 22 -19.12 -42.58 -40.98
N GLN A 23 -17.99 -42.90 -40.36
CA GLN A 23 -17.14 -44.02 -40.75
C GLN A 23 -17.71 -45.40 -40.33
N PRO A 24 -17.60 -46.49 -41.12
CA PRO A 24 -18.17 -47.80 -40.78
C PRO A 24 -17.28 -48.60 -39.79
N TRP A 25 -17.10 -48.08 -38.57
CA TRP A 25 -16.29 -48.71 -37.51
C TRP A 25 -17.15 -49.28 -36.38
N SER A 26 -16.65 -50.32 -35.72
CA SER A 26 -17.29 -50.87 -34.51
C SER A 26 -17.40 -49.81 -33.40
N MET A 27 -18.55 -49.79 -32.70
CA MET A 27 -18.87 -48.74 -31.72
C MET A 27 -17.86 -48.66 -30.55
N ARG A 28 -17.25 -49.80 -30.17
CA ARG A 28 -16.19 -49.82 -29.15
C ARG A 28 -14.99 -48.99 -29.58
N ARG A 29 -14.54 -49.12 -30.83
CA ARG A 29 -13.40 -48.37 -31.38
C ARG A 29 -13.72 -46.88 -31.50
N LYS A 30 -14.92 -46.54 -32.00
CA LYS A 30 -15.40 -45.14 -32.08
C LYS A 30 -15.42 -44.47 -30.70
N ARG A 31 -15.99 -45.12 -29.68
CA ARG A 31 -16.06 -44.55 -28.31
C ARG A 31 -14.67 -44.30 -27.72
N ARG A 32 -13.70 -45.21 -27.93
CA ARG A 32 -12.31 -45.03 -27.46
C ARG A 32 -11.65 -43.83 -28.13
N ALA A 33 -11.70 -43.74 -29.46
CA ALA A 33 -11.14 -42.62 -30.23
C ALA A 33 -11.77 -41.28 -29.83
N LEU A 34 -13.10 -41.25 -29.67
CA LEU A 34 -13.82 -40.04 -29.26
C LEU A 34 -13.47 -39.62 -27.83
N LYS A 35 -13.27 -40.57 -26.90
CA LYS A 35 -12.83 -40.29 -25.52
C LYS A 35 -11.41 -39.72 -25.47
N VAL A 36 -10.51 -40.16 -26.36
CA VAL A 36 -9.15 -39.58 -26.49
C VAL A 36 -9.22 -38.17 -27.07
N ALA A 37 -9.96 -37.98 -28.16
CA ALA A 37 -10.11 -36.68 -28.82
C ALA A 37 -10.78 -35.63 -27.91
N ARG A 38 -11.81 -36.02 -27.16
CA ARG A 38 -12.45 -35.15 -26.14
C ARG A 38 -11.48 -34.76 -25.03
N ARG A 39 -10.65 -35.68 -24.52
CA ARG A 39 -9.63 -35.37 -23.50
C ARG A 39 -8.59 -34.36 -24.02
N TYR A 40 -8.17 -34.51 -25.27
CA TYR A 40 -7.25 -33.58 -25.91
C TYR A 40 -7.86 -32.18 -26.06
N LEU A 41 -9.09 -32.08 -26.59
CA LEU A 41 -9.80 -30.80 -26.73
C LEU A 41 -10.01 -30.11 -25.38
N LYS A 42 -10.38 -30.86 -24.32
CA LYS A 42 -10.55 -30.30 -22.97
C LYS A 42 -9.27 -29.65 -22.45
N ARG A 43 -8.10 -30.27 -22.69
CA ARG A 43 -6.77 -29.74 -22.31
C ARG A 43 -6.32 -28.52 -23.14
N GLN A 44 -6.70 -28.45 -24.41
CA GLN A 44 -6.37 -27.29 -25.25
C GLN A 44 -7.32 -26.12 -24.99
N GLN A 45 -8.59 -26.40 -24.77
CA GLN A 45 -9.60 -25.38 -24.46
C GLN A 45 -9.32 -24.69 -23.12
N SER A 46 -8.76 -25.39 -22.12
CA SER A 46 -8.31 -24.76 -20.87
C SER A 46 -7.13 -23.79 -21.08
N LYS A 47 -6.29 -23.99 -22.09
CA LYS A 47 -5.17 -23.10 -22.43
C LYS A 47 -5.59 -21.88 -23.25
N VAL A 48 -6.63 -22.02 -24.07
CA VAL A 48 -7.15 -20.95 -24.95
C VAL A 48 -8.27 -20.14 -24.29
N SER A 49 -8.84 -20.65 -23.19
CA SER A 49 -9.91 -19.97 -22.44
C SER A 49 -9.45 -18.61 -21.92
N ARG A 50 -10.15 -17.54 -22.32
CA ARG A 50 -9.92 -16.17 -21.85
C ARG A 50 -9.92 -16.06 -20.33
N TRP A 51 -10.76 -16.85 -19.65
CA TRP A 51 -10.82 -16.90 -18.18
C TRP A 51 -9.54 -17.45 -17.54
N HIS A 52 -8.90 -18.45 -18.17
CA HIS A 52 -7.63 -18.98 -17.66
C HIS A 52 -6.51 -17.96 -17.82
N LEU A 53 -6.44 -17.30 -18.98
CA LEU A 53 -5.50 -16.21 -19.22
C LEU A 53 -5.70 -15.06 -18.22
N TYR A 54 -6.95 -14.60 -18.04
CA TYR A 54 -7.29 -13.56 -17.07
C TYR A 54 -6.92 -13.96 -15.63
N LYS A 55 -7.18 -15.21 -15.23
CA LYS A 55 -6.79 -15.72 -13.91
C LYS A 55 -5.27 -15.74 -13.72
N VAL A 56 -4.50 -16.17 -14.73
CA VAL A 56 -3.04 -16.19 -14.69
C VAL A 56 -2.49 -14.76 -14.60
N GLU A 57 -3.05 -13.83 -15.38
CA GLU A 57 -2.70 -12.41 -15.35
C GLU A 57 -2.97 -11.80 -13.96
N LEU A 58 -4.15 -12.08 -13.38
CA LEU A 58 -4.52 -11.62 -12.04
C LEU A 58 -3.56 -12.15 -10.97
N VAL A 59 -3.22 -13.43 -10.98
CA VAL A 59 -2.27 -14.00 -10.00
C VAL A 59 -0.88 -13.36 -10.15
N ARG A 60 -0.44 -13.13 -11.39
CA ARG A 60 0.84 -12.44 -11.66
C ARG A 60 0.82 -10.99 -11.18
N ARG A 61 -0.31 -10.30 -11.35
CA ARG A 61 -0.51 -8.93 -10.86
C ARG A 61 -0.56 -8.89 -9.34
N TRP A 62 -1.24 -9.86 -8.72
CA TRP A 62 -1.37 -9.98 -7.27
C TRP A 62 -0.03 -10.25 -6.58
N THR A 63 0.80 -11.13 -7.15
CA THR A 63 2.15 -11.39 -6.63
C THR A 63 3.08 -10.18 -6.78
N THR A 64 2.98 -9.46 -7.90
CA THR A 64 3.73 -8.20 -8.10
C THR A 64 3.26 -7.11 -7.14
N PHE A 65 1.95 -7.00 -6.93
CA PHE A 65 1.35 -6.08 -5.97
C PHE A 65 1.77 -6.41 -4.53
N GLY A 66 1.75 -7.69 -4.14
CA GLY A 66 2.24 -8.12 -2.83
C GLY A 66 3.70 -7.75 -2.58
N ARG A 67 4.58 -7.94 -3.58
CA ARG A 67 5.99 -7.49 -3.49
C ARG A 67 6.11 -5.98 -3.39
N TRP A 68 5.31 -5.24 -4.15
CA TRP A 68 5.25 -3.79 -4.08
C TRP A 68 4.81 -3.32 -2.69
N CYS A 69 3.77 -3.93 -2.09
CA CYS A 69 3.36 -3.63 -0.72
C CYS A 69 4.47 -3.96 0.30
N SER A 70 5.18 -5.07 0.15
CA SER A 70 6.34 -5.39 1.00
C SER A 70 7.45 -4.34 0.88
N ASN A 71 7.76 -3.89 -0.33
CA ASN A 71 8.73 -2.81 -0.54
C ASN A 71 8.22 -1.46 0.00
N MET A 72 6.92 -1.20 -0.09
CA MET A 72 6.29 0.01 0.46
C MET A 72 6.41 0.07 1.98
N LYS A 73 6.25 -1.07 2.66
CA LYS A 73 6.46 -1.17 4.11
C LYS A 73 7.86 -0.73 4.53
N ILE A 74 8.90 -0.96 3.71
CA ILE A 74 10.28 -0.54 4.02
C ILE A 74 10.39 0.98 4.16
N TYR A 75 9.69 1.74 3.33
CA TYR A 75 9.63 3.21 3.44
C TYR A 75 8.81 3.69 4.64
N LEU A 76 7.95 2.83 5.19
CA LEU A 76 7.18 3.10 6.40
C LEU A 76 7.94 2.72 7.69
N ILE A 77 9.03 1.94 7.63
CA ILE A 77 9.85 1.58 8.81
C ILE A 77 10.46 2.81 9.49
N PRO A 78 11.08 3.78 8.77
CA PRO A 78 11.56 5.02 9.38
C PRO A 78 10.41 5.85 9.99
N TRP A 79 9.21 5.75 9.41
CA TRP A 79 8.01 6.41 9.92
C TRP A 79 7.50 5.75 11.20
N GLU A 80 7.48 4.42 11.29
CA GLU A 80 7.19 3.69 12.52
C GLU A 80 8.21 3.99 13.63
N ALA A 81 9.50 4.11 13.29
CA ALA A 81 10.54 4.50 14.24
C ALA A 81 10.35 5.96 14.72
N LYS A 82 9.96 6.88 13.83
CA LYS A 82 9.59 8.25 14.18
C LYS A 82 8.37 8.29 15.10
N ILE A 83 7.31 7.53 14.81
CA ILE A 83 6.12 7.43 15.68
C ILE A 83 6.49 6.89 17.06
N LYS A 84 7.32 5.83 17.14
CA LYS A 84 7.77 5.26 18.42
C LYS A 84 8.66 6.20 19.22
N MET A 85 9.51 6.98 18.55
CA MET A 85 10.30 8.03 19.20
C MET A 85 9.38 9.06 19.84
N ILE A 86 8.38 9.49 19.07
CA ILE A 86 7.33 10.41 19.49
C ILE A 86 6.49 9.83 20.65
N GLU A 87 6.13 8.55 20.65
CA GLU A 87 5.44 7.86 21.76
C GLU A 87 6.30 7.76 23.02
N SER A 88 7.59 7.44 22.91
CA SER A 88 8.50 7.37 24.07
C SER A 88 8.75 8.74 24.71
N GLU A 89 8.74 9.78 23.89
CA GLU A 89 8.81 11.16 24.33
C GLU A 89 7.49 11.57 25.00
N LEU A 90 6.34 11.15 24.46
CA LEU A 90 5.02 11.35 25.07
C LEU A 90 4.86 10.66 26.43
N GLU A 91 5.37 9.44 26.62
CA GLU A 91 5.39 8.79 27.94
C GLU A 91 6.26 9.55 28.95
N PHE A 92 7.39 10.10 28.50
CA PHE A 92 8.26 10.94 29.32
C PHE A 92 7.59 12.29 29.68
N TRP A 93 6.79 12.86 28.77
CA TRP A 93 6.01 14.09 28.99
C TRP A 93 4.77 13.89 29.87
N LEU A 94 4.08 12.75 29.77
CA LEU A 94 2.98 12.38 30.68
C LEU A 94 3.46 12.27 32.13
N ALA A 95 4.74 11.94 32.35
CA ALA A 95 5.36 12.00 33.66
C ALA A 95 5.73 13.44 34.11
N ASP A 96 5.88 14.39 33.18
CA ASP A 96 6.21 15.81 33.40
C ASP A 96 4.96 16.65 33.75
N SER A 97 3.77 16.25 33.29
CA SER A 97 2.48 16.90 33.63
C SER A 97 2.06 16.78 35.11
N ARG A 98 2.87 16.14 35.97
CA ARG A 98 2.63 16.09 37.42
C ARG A 98 3.13 17.34 38.18
N GLY A 99 3.76 18.29 37.49
CA GLY A 99 3.96 19.65 38.02
C GLY A 99 5.15 19.84 38.97
N ASP A 100 6.21 19.02 38.87
CA ASP A 100 7.42 19.19 39.68
C ASP A 100 8.35 20.31 39.12
N PRO A 101 8.60 21.41 39.86
CA PRO A 101 9.42 22.53 39.37
C PRO A 101 10.89 22.17 39.14
N GLU A 102 11.43 21.17 39.84
CA GLU A 102 12.79 20.65 39.61
C GLU A 102 12.96 19.90 38.29
N ARG A 103 11.88 19.38 37.69
CA ARG A 103 11.96 18.67 36.40
C ARG A 103 11.87 19.62 35.22
N LEU A 104 11.09 20.71 35.33
CA LEU A 104 11.05 21.80 34.35
C LEU A 104 12.45 22.34 34.02
N ASN A 105 13.28 22.57 35.05
CA ASN A 105 14.66 23.01 34.87
C ASN A 105 15.56 21.97 34.18
N ARG A 106 15.19 20.69 34.18
CA ARG A 106 15.93 19.60 33.52
C ARG A 106 15.52 19.40 32.05
N THR A 107 14.27 19.71 31.70
CA THR A 107 13.71 19.50 30.35
C THR A 107 13.58 20.78 29.53
N TYR A 108 13.85 21.94 30.12
CA TYR A 108 13.81 23.25 29.44
C TYR A 108 14.64 23.28 28.16
N ASP A 109 15.83 22.67 28.20
CA ASP A 109 16.79 22.61 27.08
C ASP A 109 16.26 21.84 25.84
N ILE A 110 15.19 21.07 26.00
CA ILE A 110 14.56 20.27 24.93
C ILE A 110 13.40 21.06 24.31
N LYS A 111 12.70 21.88 25.11
CA LYS A 111 11.54 22.68 24.69
C LYS A 111 11.92 23.97 23.98
N VAL A 112 13.15 24.45 24.18
CA VAL A 112 13.67 25.68 23.58
C VAL A 112 14.69 25.35 22.52
N MET A 113 14.54 25.98 21.34
CA MET A 113 15.51 25.81 20.27
C MET A 113 16.88 26.36 20.69
N LYS A 114 17.94 25.59 20.48
CA LYS A 114 19.30 26.03 20.77
C LYS A 114 19.72 27.12 19.80
N GLU A 115 20.41 28.16 20.29
CA GLU A 115 20.82 29.33 19.50
C GLU A 115 21.60 28.98 18.23
N LYS A 116 22.37 27.90 18.26
CA LYS A 116 23.15 27.40 17.11
C LYS A 116 22.28 26.87 15.95
N ASP A 117 21.06 26.41 16.24
CA ASP A 117 20.18 25.75 15.27
C ASP A 117 19.18 26.76 14.66
N VAL A 118 19.00 27.92 15.30
CA VAL A 118 18.18 29.06 14.84
C VAL A 118 18.51 29.53 13.42
N PRO A 119 19.79 29.77 13.02
CA PRO A 119 20.09 30.24 11.66
C PRO A 119 19.79 29.18 10.58
N ARG A 120 19.72 27.90 10.97
CA ARG A 120 19.43 26.77 10.06
C ARG A 120 17.94 26.44 9.99
N ALA A 121 17.15 26.99 10.91
CA ALA A 121 15.75 26.66 11.06
C ALA A 121 14.90 27.13 9.85
N ASP A 122 15.37 28.14 9.10
CA ASP A 122 14.73 28.67 7.90
C ASP A 122 15.18 28.01 6.59
N GLU A 123 16.17 27.12 6.61
CA GLU A 123 16.61 26.42 5.40
C GLU A 123 15.46 25.56 4.83
N LEU A 124 15.25 25.63 3.51
CA LEU A 124 14.17 24.91 2.83
C LEU A 124 14.23 23.40 3.05
N ASN A 125 15.44 22.83 3.15
CA ASN A 125 15.64 21.41 3.40
C ASN A 125 15.21 21.01 4.82
N THR A 126 15.51 21.81 5.84
CA THR A 126 15.08 21.56 7.23
C THR A 126 13.57 21.76 7.39
N VAL A 127 13.00 22.77 6.73
CA VAL A 127 11.54 23.01 6.71
C VAL A 127 10.79 21.83 6.09
N LEU A 128 11.26 21.33 4.95
CA LEU A 128 10.65 20.17 4.28
C LEU A 128 10.83 18.87 5.06
N ASP A 129 11.91 18.76 5.86
CA ASP A 129 12.11 17.68 6.81
C ASP A 129 11.28 17.82 8.10
N PHE A 130 10.44 18.87 8.20
CA PHE A 130 9.64 19.23 9.37
C PHE A 130 10.47 19.51 10.63
N LYS A 131 11.68 20.04 10.47
CA LYS A 131 12.60 20.43 11.55
C LYS A 131 12.71 21.96 11.66
N GLY A 132 13.42 22.44 12.68
CA GLY A 132 13.60 23.88 12.89
C GLY A 132 12.33 24.50 13.44
N TYR A 133 11.84 25.62 12.88
CA TYR A 133 10.68 26.31 13.45
C TYR A 133 9.42 25.45 13.48
N PHE A 134 9.26 24.52 12.54
CA PHE A 134 8.12 23.61 12.52
C PHE A 134 8.09 22.68 13.73
N GLU A 135 9.24 22.24 14.24
CA GLU A 135 9.38 21.37 15.41
C GLU A 135 8.83 22.04 16.68
N TYR A 136 8.95 23.37 16.76
CA TYR A 136 8.49 24.20 17.88
C TYR A 136 7.22 25.02 17.54
N SER A 137 6.60 24.80 16.37
CA SER A 137 5.45 25.59 15.90
C SER A 137 4.12 25.15 16.53
N LEU A 138 3.12 26.03 16.53
CA LEU A 138 1.77 25.78 17.07
C LEU A 138 1.10 24.50 16.52
N LEU A 139 1.44 24.12 15.29
CA LEU A 139 0.94 22.95 14.57
C LEU A 139 1.37 21.63 15.24
N PHE A 140 2.52 21.65 15.91
CA PHE A 140 3.04 20.54 16.71
C PHE A 140 3.02 20.86 18.22
N TYR A 141 2.78 22.11 18.61
CA TYR A 141 2.68 22.52 20.02
C TYR A 141 1.48 21.91 20.73
N GLY A 142 0.36 21.72 20.01
CA GLY A 142 -0.79 20.96 20.53
C GLY A 142 -0.48 19.49 20.83
N TYR A 143 0.68 18.97 20.43
CA TYR A 143 1.16 17.62 20.79
C TYR A 143 1.73 17.58 22.21
N TYR A 144 2.23 18.72 22.69
CA TYR A 144 2.98 18.86 23.94
C TYR A 144 2.19 19.52 25.07
N SER A 145 0.90 19.79 24.87
CA SER A 145 0.04 20.45 25.84
C SER A 145 -1.20 19.61 26.17
N SER A 146 -1.55 19.55 27.45
CA SER A 146 -2.70 18.79 27.98
C SER A 146 -4.06 19.42 27.71
N GLU A 147 -4.11 20.55 27.00
CA GLU A 147 -5.35 21.28 26.75
C GLU A 147 -6.07 20.75 25.50
N THR A 148 -7.36 20.41 25.64
CA THR A 148 -8.17 19.81 24.57
C THR A 148 -8.55 20.79 23.46
N TYR A 149 -8.34 22.09 23.68
CA TYR A 149 -8.72 23.18 22.79
C TYR A 149 -7.63 24.25 22.69
N PHE A 150 -7.31 24.70 21.48
CA PHE A 150 -6.27 25.71 21.23
C PHE A 150 -6.78 26.84 20.32
N GLY A 151 -6.36 28.09 20.58
CA GLY A 151 -6.57 29.27 19.74
C GLY A 151 -7.28 30.45 20.44
N ASP A 152 -6.67 31.64 20.41
CA ASP A 152 -7.20 32.87 21.06
C ASP A 152 -8.42 33.46 20.35
N THR A 153 -8.48 33.33 19.01
CA THR A 153 -9.57 33.89 18.18
C THR A 153 -10.54 32.81 17.69
N VAL A 154 -10.05 31.61 17.40
CA VAL A 154 -10.85 30.47 16.96
C VAL A 154 -10.36 29.23 17.71
N GLN A 155 -11.18 28.78 18.64
CA GLN A 155 -10.86 27.65 19.51
C GLN A 155 -11.17 26.33 18.77
N TYR A 156 -10.16 25.50 18.53
CA TYR A 156 -10.32 24.21 17.83
C TYR A 156 -9.83 23.03 18.67
N SER A 157 -10.47 21.87 18.51
CA SER A 157 -10.10 20.65 19.23
C SER A 157 -8.83 20.03 18.65
N VAL A 158 -7.85 19.82 19.52
CA VAL A 158 -6.53 19.27 19.17
C VAL A 158 -6.63 17.88 18.51
N PRO A 159 -7.43 16.92 19.01
CA PRO A 159 -7.58 15.61 18.35
C PRO A 159 -8.19 15.69 16.95
N VAL A 160 -9.05 16.69 16.69
CA VAL A 160 -9.70 16.88 15.39
C VAL A 160 -8.71 17.43 14.36
N ALA A 161 -7.81 18.33 14.78
CA ALA A 161 -6.74 18.83 13.95
C ALA A 161 -5.79 17.70 13.50
N TYR A 162 -5.44 16.78 14.40
CA TYR A 162 -4.63 15.60 14.04
C TYR A 162 -5.34 14.69 13.04
N PHE A 163 -6.64 14.47 13.23
CA PHE A 163 -7.43 13.66 12.33
C PHE A 163 -7.50 14.26 10.93
N THR A 164 -7.74 15.57 10.81
CA THR A 164 -7.82 16.24 9.50
C THR A 164 -6.48 16.29 8.78
N VAL A 165 -5.39 16.61 9.47
CA VAL A 165 -4.04 16.57 8.87
C VAL A 165 -3.69 15.17 8.37
N ASN A 166 -3.99 14.12 9.14
CA ASN A 166 -3.80 12.73 8.69
C ASN A 166 -4.67 12.38 7.48
N LEU A 167 -5.92 12.85 7.44
CA LEU A 167 -6.83 12.64 6.31
C LEU A 167 -6.30 13.31 5.03
N PHE A 168 -5.74 14.52 5.13
CA PHE A 168 -5.13 15.22 4.00
C PHE A 168 -3.86 14.55 3.48
N ILE A 169 -2.96 14.10 4.37
CA ILE A 169 -1.75 13.37 4.00
C ILE A 169 -2.11 12.05 3.30
N LEU A 170 -3.10 11.33 3.83
CA LEU A 170 -3.62 10.10 3.24
C LEU A 170 -4.26 10.35 1.86
N GLY A 171 -5.08 11.40 1.73
CA GLY A 171 -5.68 11.81 0.46
C GLY A 171 -4.63 12.20 -0.59
N TYR A 172 -3.60 12.96 -0.20
CA TYR A 172 -2.49 13.34 -1.08
C TYR A 172 -1.69 12.11 -1.54
N SER A 173 -1.41 11.17 -0.64
CA SER A 173 -0.76 9.90 -0.97
C SER A 173 -1.55 9.10 -2.01
N PHE A 174 -2.87 8.97 -1.83
CA PHE A 174 -3.74 8.32 -2.81
C PHE A 174 -3.75 9.04 -4.16
N PHE A 175 -3.81 10.38 -4.16
CA PHE A 175 -3.77 11.17 -5.38
C PHE A 175 -2.47 10.94 -6.16
N VAL A 176 -1.32 10.92 -5.48
CA VAL A 176 0.00 10.65 -6.09
C VAL A 176 0.06 9.23 -6.67
N ILE A 177 -0.51 8.23 -5.99
CA ILE A 177 -0.58 6.85 -6.48
C ILE A 177 -1.46 6.74 -7.73
N LEU A 178 -2.62 7.41 -7.74
CA LEU A 178 -3.56 7.39 -8.87
C LEU A 178 -3.06 8.17 -10.09
N ARG A 179 -2.16 9.14 -9.90
CA ARG A 179 -1.54 9.92 -10.98
C ARG A 179 -0.43 9.18 -11.72
N LYS A 180 -0.08 7.97 -11.28
CA LYS A 180 0.99 7.13 -11.85
C LYS A 180 0.42 5.89 -12.52
#